data_AF-A0A4Z0EJJ9-F1
#
_entry.id   AF-A0A4Z0EJJ9-F1
#
_cell.length_a   1.000
_cell.length_b   1.000
_cell.length_c   1.000
_cell.angle_alpha   90.00
_cell.angle_beta   90.00
_cell.angle_gamma   90.00
#
_symmetry.space_group_name_H-M   'P 1'
#
loop_
_entity.id
_entity.type
_entity.pdbx_description
1 polymer ?
#
loop_
_entity_poly.entity_id
_entity_poly.type
_entity_poly.pdbx_seq_one_letter_code
_entity_poly.pdbx_strand_id
1 'polypeptide(L)'
;MLKSVAILLFLLAAGSAQAQTKAVINRKTKSFTLVANIREDHQIFGYAAPDVHAKKLILFSVFTNDVKDNPYHCPLGAYYQTSDLPAGDDIRFVAASGGFVKLSYAAPSQHATPFYIKQAFVSFE
;
A
#
# COMPACT_ATOMS: atom_id res chain seq x y z
N MET A 1 -27.63 17.23 -51.71
CA MET A 1 -27.55 15.86 -51.16
C MET A 1 -26.15 15.71 -50.56
N LEU A 2 -25.98 16.01 -49.28
CA LEU A 2 -26.05 15.09 -48.14
C LEU A 2 -24.65 14.60 -47.73
N LYS A 3 -24.12 15.23 -46.66
CA LYS A 3 -23.29 14.69 -45.57
C LYS A 3 -21.91 14.15 -45.99
N SER A 4 -20.82 14.66 -45.44
CA SER A 4 -20.43 14.23 -44.09
C SER A 4 -19.44 15.20 -43.44
N VAL A 5 -19.84 15.73 -42.29
CA VAL A 5 -18.97 16.42 -41.33
C VAL A 5 -18.36 15.33 -40.45
N ALA A 6 -17.04 15.16 -40.49
CA ALA A 6 -16.34 14.29 -39.55
C ALA A 6 -16.13 15.06 -38.24
N ILE A 7 -17.00 14.82 -37.26
CA ILE A 7 -16.83 15.29 -35.89
C ILE A 7 -15.82 14.38 -35.21
N LEU A 8 -14.58 14.86 -35.05
CA LEU A 8 -13.55 14.22 -34.25
C LEU A 8 -13.88 14.45 -32.77
N LEU A 9 -14.50 13.46 -32.14
CA LEU A 9 -14.82 13.48 -30.72
C LEU A 9 -13.55 13.18 -29.91
N PHE A 10 -12.84 14.23 -29.45
CA PHE A 10 -11.81 14.09 -28.42
C PHE A 10 -12.52 13.78 -27.08
N LEU A 11 -12.61 12.51 -26.73
CA LEU A 11 -12.96 12.08 -25.38
C LEU A 11 -11.82 12.48 -24.44
N LEU A 12 -12.00 13.62 -23.77
CA LEU A 12 -11.24 14.00 -22.58
C LEU A 12 -11.52 12.94 -21.50
N ALA A 13 -10.63 11.97 -21.36
CA ALA A 13 -10.54 11.20 -20.13
C ALA A 13 -9.98 12.12 -19.05
N ALA A 14 -10.85 12.93 -18.44
CA ALA A 14 -10.56 13.55 -17.15
C ALA A 14 -10.52 12.43 -16.11
N GLY A 15 -9.38 11.77 -15.98
CA GLY A 15 -9.11 10.92 -14.83
C GLY A 15 -9.13 11.82 -13.60
N SER A 16 -10.17 11.71 -12.77
CA SER A 16 -10.14 12.31 -11.44
C SER A 16 -8.94 11.72 -10.70
N ALA A 17 -7.98 12.55 -10.32
CA ALA A 17 -6.96 12.18 -9.37
C ALA A 17 -7.67 11.86 -8.04
N GLN A 18 -8.05 10.59 -7.85
CA GLN A 18 -8.54 10.13 -6.56
C GLN A 18 -7.42 10.34 -5.55
N ALA A 19 -7.73 11.01 -4.45
CA ALA A 19 -6.83 11.08 -3.31
C ALA A 19 -6.59 9.64 -2.83
N GLN A 20 -5.34 9.20 -2.90
CA GLN A 20 -4.92 7.90 -2.44
C GLN A 20 -4.22 8.06 -1.10
N THR A 21 -4.69 7.33 -0.09
CA THR A 21 -4.04 7.29 1.21
C THR A 21 -2.62 6.77 1.07
N LYS A 22 -1.67 7.49 1.68
CA LYS A 22 -0.27 7.09 1.75
C LYS A 22 0.10 6.79 3.19
N ALA A 23 0.93 5.76 3.38
CA ALA A 23 1.58 5.57 4.66
C ALA A 23 2.67 6.63 4.86
N VAL A 24 2.84 7.09 6.08
CA VAL A 24 3.87 8.04 6.46
C VAL A 24 5.05 7.29 7.06
N ILE A 25 6.24 7.56 6.52
CA ILE A 25 7.51 7.11 7.10
C ILE A 25 8.19 8.30 7.77
N ASN A 26 8.38 8.20 9.08
CA ASN A 26 9.15 9.20 9.82
C ASN A 26 10.65 8.94 9.64
N ARG A 27 11.40 9.89 9.10
CA ARG A 27 12.83 9.73 8.78
C ARG A 27 13.71 9.58 10.02
N LYS A 28 13.29 10.13 11.16
CA LYS A 28 14.05 10.10 12.42
C LYS A 28 13.82 8.80 13.18
N THR A 29 12.56 8.48 13.46
CA THR A 29 12.19 7.28 14.24
C THR A 29 12.15 6.01 13.41
N LYS A 30 12.18 6.14 12.07
CA LYS A 30 11.99 5.05 11.11
C LYS A 30 10.63 4.38 11.21
N SER A 31 9.66 4.94 11.92
CA SER A 31 8.32 4.35 12.03
C SER A 31 7.57 4.42 10.70
N PHE A 32 6.86 3.35 10.37
CA PHE A 32 5.89 3.30 9.28
C PHE A 32 4.48 3.35 9.89
N THR A 33 3.70 4.35 9.50
CA THR A 33 2.33 4.53 10.00
C THR A 33 1.38 4.65 8.83
N LEU A 34 0.32 3.85 8.83
CA LEU A 34 -0.80 4.00 7.91
C LEU A 34 -2.07 4.16 8.73
N VAL A 35 -2.81 5.23 8.47
CA VAL A 35 -4.13 5.47 9.04
C VAL A 35 -5.15 5.28 7.93
N ALA A 36 -6.13 4.41 8.15
CA ALA A 36 -7.15 4.15 7.15
C ALA A 36 -8.04 5.38 6.97
N ASN A 37 -8.31 5.75 5.71
CA ASN A 37 -9.27 6.80 5.39
C ASN A 37 -10.37 6.20 4.50
N ILE A 38 -11.58 6.05 5.03
CA ILE A 38 -12.69 5.43 4.29
C ILE A 38 -13.12 6.22 3.05
N ARG A 39 -12.70 7.49 2.95
CA ARG A 39 -13.00 8.37 1.82
C ARG A 39 -11.97 8.25 0.71
N GLU A 40 -10.88 7.51 0.94
CA GLU A 40 -9.78 7.36 0.01
C GLU A 40 -9.47 5.87 -0.18
N ASP A 41 -9.65 5.41 -1.41
CA ASP A 41 -9.37 4.03 -1.76
C ASP A 41 -7.87 3.75 -1.58
N HIS A 42 -7.55 2.70 -0.83
CA HIS A 42 -6.21 2.17 -0.80
C HIS A 42 -6.24 0.64 -0.62
N GLN A 43 -5.35 0.00 -1.37
CA GLN A 43 -5.02 -1.40 -1.26
C GLN A 43 -3.50 -1.50 -1.48
N ILE A 44 -2.76 -1.71 -0.40
CA ILE A 44 -1.30 -1.63 -0.36
C ILE A 44 -0.75 -2.99 0.03
N PHE A 45 -0.26 -3.73 -0.95
CA PHE A 45 0.47 -4.97 -0.70
C PHE A 45 1.94 -4.71 -0.38
N GLY A 46 2.43 -5.45 0.61
CA GLY A 46 3.86 -5.66 0.85
C GLY A 46 4.33 -6.98 0.26
N TYR A 47 5.48 -6.98 -0.40
CA TYR A 47 6.02 -8.10 -1.17
C TYR A 47 7.32 -8.64 -0.56
N ALA A 48 7.66 -9.90 -0.81
CA ALA A 48 8.89 -10.53 -0.32
C ALA A 48 10.18 -10.01 -1.01
N ALA A 49 10.04 -9.41 -2.18
CA ALA A 49 11.10 -8.78 -2.97
C ALA A 49 10.59 -7.44 -3.53
N PRO A 50 11.46 -6.53 -4.02
CA PRO A 50 11.03 -5.28 -4.69
C PRO A 50 10.45 -5.57 -6.08
N ASP A 51 9.39 -6.39 -6.12
CA ASP A 51 8.69 -6.88 -7.30
C ASP A 51 7.22 -7.14 -6.94
N VAL A 52 6.30 -6.64 -7.75
CA VAL A 52 4.85 -6.79 -7.57
C VAL A 52 4.34 -8.19 -7.87
N HIS A 53 5.14 -9.00 -8.56
CA HIS A 53 4.84 -10.40 -8.85
C HIS A 53 5.40 -11.35 -7.78
N ALA A 54 6.20 -10.84 -6.84
CA ALA A 54 6.70 -11.62 -5.73
C ALA A 54 5.59 -11.99 -4.74
N LYS A 55 5.90 -12.96 -3.86
CA LYS A 55 4.98 -13.39 -2.80
C LYS A 55 4.50 -12.19 -1.96
N LYS A 56 3.18 -12.07 -1.81
CA LYS A 56 2.53 -11.10 -0.93
C LYS A 56 2.73 -11.52 0.53
N LEU A 57 3.22 -10.59 1.34
CA LEU A 57 3.55 -10.81 2.75
C LEU A 57 2.55 -10.17 3.70
N ILE A 58 2.11 -8.95 3.39
CA ILE A 58 1.17 -8.16 4.20
C ILE A 58 0.25 -7.37 3.28
N LEU A 59 -0.96 -7.06 3.75
CA LEU A 59 -1.88 -6.16 3.08
C LEU A 59 -2.39 -5.09 4.04
N PHE A 60 -2.42 -3.84 3.56
CA PHE A 60 -3.24 -2.79 4.15
C PHE A 60 -4.34 -2.38 3.17
N SER A 61 -5.61 -2.49 3.56
CA SER A 61 -6.73 -2.15 2.69
C SER A 61 -7.89 -1.53 3.45
N VAL A 62 -8.54 -0.55 2.85
CA VAL A 62 -9.80 0.03 3.37
C VAL A 62 -11.00 -0.91 3.16
N PHE A 63 -10.88 -1.89 2.27
CA PHE A 63 -11.99 -2.77 1.90
C PHE A 63 -12.08 -3.97 2.84
N THR A 64 -13.22 -4.14 3.51
CA THR A 64 -13.44 -5.30 4.40
C THR A 64 -13.23 -6.64 3.70
N ASN A 65 -13.61 -6.75 2.42
CA ASN A 65 -13.44 -7.97 1.63
C ASN A 65 -11.98 -8.33 1.36
N ASP A 66 -11.04 -7.40 1.58
CA ASP A 66 -9.61 -7.65 1.44
C ASP A 66 -8.95 -8.00 2.78
N VAL A 67 -9.56 -7.59 3.90
CA VAL A 67 -8.97 -7.68 5.23
C VAL A 67 -9.55 -8.86 6.01
N LYS A 68 -10.88 -8.97 6.03
CA LYS A 68 -11.58 -9.96 6.84
C LYS A 68 -11.14 -11.37 6.44
N ASP A 69 -10.71 -12.15 7.43
CA ASP A 69 -10.25 -13.53 7.27
C ASP A 69 -9.01 -13.71 6.36
N ASN A 70 -8.29 -12.62 6.05
CA ASN A 70 -7.04 -12.62 5.26
C ASN A 70 -7.15 -13.44 3.95
N PRO A 71 -8.00 -13.02 3.00
CA PRO A 71 -8.36 -13.80 1.81
C PRO A 71 -7.20 -13.97 0.83
N TYR A 72 -6.18 -13.10 0.90
CA TYR A 72 -4.96 -13.23 0.10
C TYR A 72 -3.88 -14.09 0.78
N HIS A 73 -4.19 -14.66 1.95
CA HIS A 73 -3.30 -15.53 2.72
C HIS A 73 -1.91 -14.91 2.96
N CYS A 74 -1.88 -13.60 3.23
CA CYS A 74 -0.65 -12.87 3.55
C CYS A 74 -0.08 -13.38 4.88
N PRO A 75 1.15 -13.94 4.92
CA PRO A 75 1.72 -14.52 6.15
C PRO A 75 1.83 -13.56 7.33
N LEU A 76 1.99 -12.25 7.10
CA LEU A 76 2.04 -11.23 8.14
C LEU A 76 0.66 -10.63 8.44
N GLY A 77 -0.39 -11.08 7.75
CA GLY A 77 -1.78 -10.64 7.94
C GLY A 77 -2.26 -9.58 6.94
N ALA A 78 -3.51 -9.18 7.12
CA ALA A 78 -4.19 -8.11 6.40
C ALA A 78 -4.87 -7.19 7.42
N TYR A 79 -4.73 -5.88 7.24
CA TYR A 79 -5.15 -4.86 8.23
C TYR A 79 -5.77 -3.66 7.54
N TYR A 80 -6.59 -2.87 8.25
CA TYR A 80 -7.05 -1.59 7.71
C TYR A 80 -5.96 -0.52 7.89
N GLN A 81 -5.26 -0.57 9.02
CA GLN A 81 -4.28 0.44 9.42
C GLN A 81 -3.23 -0.15 10.37
N THR A 82 -2.15 0.59 10.63
CA THR A 82 -1.06 0.11 11.48
C THR A 82 -1.43 -0.05 12.95
N SER A 83 -2.46 0.65 13.44
CA SER A 83 -2.94 0.46 14.83
C SER A 83 -3.71 -0.84 15.05
N ASP A 84 -4.06 -1.56 13.99
CA ASP A 84 -4.75 -2.85 14.07
C ASP A 84 -3.77 -4.02 14.17
N LEU A 85 -2.45 -3.76 14.11
CA LEU A 85 -1.42 -4.76 14.30
C LEU A 85 -1.52 -5.39 15.70
N PRO A 86 -1.12 -6.67 15.86
CA PRO A 86 -1.06 -7.30 17.18
C PRO A 86 -0.23 -6.49 18.18
N ALA A 87 -0.59 -6.57 19.46
CA ALA A 87 0.08 -5.80 20.51
C ALA A 87 1.58 -6.16 20.59
N GLY A 88 2.44 -5.14 20.45
CA GLY A 88 3.88 -5.29 20.46
C GLY A 88 4.52 -5.47 19.08
N ASP A 89 3.71 -5.66 18.04
CA ASP A 89 4.20 -5.73 16.66
C ASP A 89 4.47 -4.32 16.12
N ASP A 90 5.50 -4.18 15.28
CA ASP A 90 5.96 -2.90 14.76
C ASP A 90 6.53 -3.03 13.34
N ILE A 91 6.45 -1.95 12.57
CA ILE A 91 6.97 -1.86 11.21
C ILE A 91 7.93 -0.68 11.11
N ARG A 92 9.17 -0.98 10.71
CA ARG A 92 10.25 0.01 10.59
C ARG A 92 10.78 0.13 9.17
N PHE A 93 11.09 1.35 8.76
CA PHE A 93 11.77 1.65 7.52
C PHE A 93 13.25 1.25 7.59
N VAL A 94 13.70 0.57 6.52
CA VAL A 94 15.10 0.13 6.37
C VAL A 94 15.80 0.94 5.29
N ALA A 95 15.25 0.96 4.06
CA ALA A 95 15.88 1.61 2.91
C ALA A 95 14.86 1.88 1.81
N ALA A 96 15.19 2.78 0.88
CA ALA A 96 14.45 2.98 -0.37
C ALA A 96 15.38 2.69 -1.55
N SER A 97 14.91 1.92 -2.53
CA SER A 97 15.66 1.61 -3.75
C SER A 97 14.73 1.06 -4.83
N GLY A 98 15.01 1.38 -6.10
CA GLY A 98 14.32 0.78 -7.24
C GLY A 98 12.80 1.03 -7.28
N GLY A 99 12.31 2.14 -6.74
CA GLY A 99 10.87 2.44 -6.68
C GLY A 99 10.11 1.70 -5.57
N PHE A 100 10.83 1.03 -4.66
CA PHE A 100 10.27 0.39 -3.48
C PHE A 100 10.89 0.95 -2.20
N VAL A 101 10.14 0.84 -1.11
CA VAL A 101 10.65 0.98 0.25
C VAL A 101 10.73 -0.39 0.89
N LYS A 102 11.90 -0.70 1.44
CA LYS A 102 12.15 -1.87 2.28
C LYS A 102 11.73 -1.52 3.71
N LEU A 103 10.84 -2.33 4.25
CA LEU A 103 10.34 -2.26 5.61
C LEU A 103 10.71 -3.56 6.34
N SER A 104 10.65 -3.51 7.66
CA SER A 104 10.90 -4.64 8.55
C SER A 104 9.73 -4.76 9.51
N TYR A 105 9.02 -5.89 9.44
CA TYR A 105 8.01 -6.27 10.42
C TYR A 105 8.68 -7.00 11.57
N ALA A 106 8.45 -6.59 12.80
CA ALA A 106 8.93 -7.27 13.99
C ALA A 106 7.77 -7.59 14.92
N ALA A 107 7.61 -8.87 15.25
CA ALA A 107 6.78 -9.30 16.38
C ALA A 107 7.70 -9.58 17.58
N PRO A 108 7.24 -9.42 18.84
CA PRO A 108 8.07 -9.57 20.03
C PRO A 108 8.85 -10.90 20.13
N SER A 109 8.29 -11.97 19.55
CA SER A 109 8.81 -13.34 19.64
C SER A 109 9.41 -13.88 18.34
N GLN A 110 9.50 -13.06 17.27
CA GLN A 110 9.93 -13.53 15.95
C GLN A 110 11.08 -12.70 15.39
N HIS A 111 11.87 -13.34 14.52
CA HIS A 111 12.85 -12.62 13.73
C HIS A 111 12.15 -11.59 12.82
N ALA A 112 12.78 -10.43 12.72
CA ALA A 112 12.34 -9.37 11.84
C ALA A 112 12.20 -9.87 10.39
N THR A 113 10.99 -9.74 9.84
CA THR A 113 10.67 -10.16 8.47
C THR A 113 10.70 -8.94 7.54
N PRO A 114 11.62 -8.88 6.56
CA PRO A 114 11.64 -7.80 5.60
C PRO A 114 10.52 -7.95 4.58
N PHE A 115 9.96 -6.82 4.15
CA PHE A 115 9.03 -6.77 3.02
C PHE A 115 9.16 -5.43 2.28
N TYR A 116 8.57 -5.34 1.10
CA TYR A 116 8.74 -4.22 0.18
C TYR A 116 7.39 -3.65 -0.23
N ILE A 117 7.21 -2.33 -0.15
CA ILE A 117 6.02 -1.62 -0.65
C ILE A 117 6.44 -0.69 -1.80
N LYS A 118 5.59 -0.50 -2.81
CA LYS A 118 5.83 0.53 -3.85
C LYS A 118 5.96 1.90 -3.21
N GLN A 119 7.00 2.64 -3.59
CA GLN A 119 7.26 3.98 -3.04
C GLN A 119 6.11 4.97 -3.33
N ALA A 120 5.30 4.74 -4.35
CA ALA A 120 4.11 5.54 -4.65
C ALA A 120 3.10 5.60 -3.49
N PHE A 121 3.05 4.57 -2.64
CA PHE A 121 2.13 4.46 -1.50
C PHE A 121 2.67 5.03 -0.20
N VAL A 122 3.83 5.69 -0.23
CA VAL A 122 4.42 6.28 0.98
C VAL A 122 4.79 7.75 0.78
N SER A 123 4.71 8.51 1.86
CA SER A 123 5.35 9.81 2.02
C SER A 123 6.40 9.73 3.12
N PHE A 124 7.37 10.63 3.08
CA PHE A 124 8.38 10.74 4.11
C PHE A 124 8.23 12.07 4.84
N GLU A 125 8.27 12.01 6.16
CA GLU A 125 8.25 13.16 7.08
C GLU A 125 9.56 13.26 7.85
#